data_AF-A0A1F2SXH0-F1
#
_entry.id   AF-A0A1F2SXH0-F1
#
_cell.length_a   1.000
_cell.length_b   1.000
_cell.length_c   1.000
_cell.angle_alpha   90.00
_cell.angle_beta   90.00
_cell.angle_gamma   90.00
#
_symmetry.space_group_name_H-M   'P 1'
#
loop_
_entity.id
_entity.type
_entity.pdbx_description
1 polymer ?
#
loop_
_entity_poly.entity_id
_entity_poly.type
_entity_poly.pdbx_seq_one_letter_code
_entity_poly.pdbx_strand_id
1 'polypeptide(L)'
;MSRVIYSSTADTIDQEPLRAAHQVRVVTDREEGAPVHALPGGVYGYTYSPGLPNAPLFATRRYRAYEIHKLAGGETFLVAFADPESERQITSGGEASVRVHPAPAGPATRLVTVPYSRISQHRQYAAPNQDGFTVTLRPA
;
A
#
# COMPACT_ATOMS: atom_id res chain seq x y z
N MET A 1 11.28 25.70 17.35
CA MET A 1 10.78 24.39 16.87
C MET A 1 10.69 24.45 15.35
N SER A 2 11.56 23.76 14.63
CA SER A 2 11.56 23.78 13.16
C SER A 2 10.31 23.05 12.65
N ARG A 3 9.48 23.75 11.87
CA ARG A 3 8.31 23.17 11.21
C ARG A 3 8.82 22.16 10.18
N VAL A 4 8.64 20.87 10.48
CA VAL A 4 8.91 19.80 9.50
C VAL A 4 7.90 19.96 8.38
N ILE A 5 8.35 20.42 7.21
CA ILE A 5 7.54 20.46 6.01
C ILE A 5 7.61 19.06 5.40
N TYR A 6 6.52 18.31 5.54
CA TYR A 6 6.38 17.03 4.83
C TYR A 6 6.01 17.34 3.39
N SER A 7 6.88 17.00 2.43
CA SER A 7 6.58 17.10 1.01
C SER A 7 5.50 16.07 0.64
N SER A 8 4.37 16.55 0.12
CA SER A 8 3.36 15.70 -0.50
C SER A 8 3.95 15.04 -1.75
N THR A 9 3.61 13.77 -1.98
CA THR A 9 4.03 13.04 -3.19
C THR A 9 2.83 12.93 -4.13
N ALA A 10 3.01 13.24 -5.41
CA ALA A 10 1.94 13.12 -6.41
C ALA A 10 1.59 11.64 -6.69
N ASP A 11 0.35 11.40 -7.06
CA ASP A 11 -0.10 10.09 -7.52
C ASP A 11 0.37 9.80 -8.95
N THR A 12 0.54 8.51 -9.25
CA THR A 12 0.79 8.05 -10.61
C THR A 12 -0.52 7.97 -11.38
N ILE A 13 -0.43 8.02 -12.71
CA ILE A 13 -1.59 7.95 -13.60
C ILE A 13 -2.41 6.68 -13.42
N ASP A 14 -1.79 5.59 -12.97
CA ASP A 14 -2.41 4.27 -12.82
C ASP A 14 -3.17 4.10 -11.50
N GLN A 15 -2.91 4.94 -10.48
CA GLN A 15 -3.57 4.83 -9.18
C GLN A 15 -5.05 5.25 -9.24
N GLU A 16 -5.37 6.29 -10.00
CA GLU A 16 -6.75 6.80 -10.09
C GLU A 16 -7.71 5.79 -10.75
N PRO A 17 -7.38 5.16 -11.89
CA PRO A 17 -8.18 4.07 -12.45
C PRO A 17 -8.34 2.88 -11.48
N LEU A 18 -7.29 2.56 -10.71
CA LEU A 18 -7.35 1.47 -9.73
C LEU A 18 -8.32 1.79 -8.59
N ARG A 19 -8.31 3.02 -8.07
CA ARG A 19 -9.26 3.48 -7.05
C ARG A 19 -10.70 3.42 -7.55
N ALA A 20 -10.93 3.86 -8.78
CA ALA A 20 -12.24 3.76 -9.42
C ALA A 20 -12.70 2.30 -9.57
N ALA A 21 -11.81 1.40 -10.00
CA ALA A 21 -12.10 -0.03 -10.12
C ALA A 21 -12.38 -0.69 -8.76
N HIS A 22 -11.65 -0.31 -7.71
CA HIS A 22 -11.88 -0.76 -6.34
C HIS A 22 -13.07 -0.07 -5.66
N GLN A 23 -13.68 0.92 -6.30
CA GLN A 23 -14.79 1.73 -5.77
C GLN A 23 -14.48 2.33 -4.39
N VAL A 24 -13.26 2.86 -4.23
CA VAL A 24 -12.79 3.45 -2.97
C VAL A 24 -12.76 4.98 -3.06
N ARG A 25 -13.12 5.65 -1.96
CA ARG A 25 -12.89 7.08 -1.75
C ARG A 25 -11.74 7.31 -0.77
N VAL A 26 -11.11 8.47 -0.78
CA VAL A 26 -10.11 8.80 0.24
C VAL A 26 -10.76 8.85 1.63
N VAL A 27 -10.02 8.49 2.67
CA VAL A 27 -10.42 8.73 4.06
C VAL A 27 -10.69 10.22 4.29
N THR A 28 -11.72 10.51 5.10
CA THR A 28 -12.08 11.87 5.51
C THR A 28 -11.24 12.35 6.70
N ASP A 29 -11.27 13.64 7.01
CA ASP A 29 -10.62 14.22 8.19
C ASP A 29 -11.01 13.55 9.52
N ARG A 30 -12.23 13.01 9.63
CA ARG A 30 -12.70 12.27 10.82
C ARG A 30 -12.20 10.84 10.88
N GLU A 31 -11.82 10.28 9.74
CA GLU A 31 -11.30 8.92 9.57
C GLU A 31 -9.77 8.88 9.62
N GLU A 32 -9.09 10.01 9.42
CA GLU A 32 -7.64 10.09 9.48
C GLU A 32 -7.08 9.58 10.82
N GLY A 33 -6.01 8.78 10.73
CA GLY A 33 -5.35 8.17 11.88
C GLY A 33 -6.07 6.95 12.45
N ALA A 34 -7.32 6.67 12.05
CA ALA A 34 -8.01 5.45 12.46
C ALA A 34 -7.37 4.22 11.80
N PRO A 35 -7.33 3.08 12.52
CA PRO A 35 -6.75 1.85 11.97
C PRO A 35 -7.65 1.28 10.88
N VAL A 36 -7.06 0.72 9.83
CA VAL A 36 -7.80 0.22 8.65
C VAL A 36 -8.93 -0.75 8.98
N HIS A 37 -8.78 -1.62 9.99
CA HIS A 37 -9.85 -2.54 10.38
C HIS A 37 -11.09 -1.84 10.98
N ALA A 38 -10.93 -0.64 11.58
CA ALA A 38 -12.02 0.13 12.18
C ALA A 38 -12.73 1.09 11.21
N LEU A 39 -12.14 1.33 10.03
CA LEU A 39 -12.73 2.19 9.00
C LEU A 39 -13.93 1.52 8.29
N PRO A 40 -14.86 2.28 7.69
CA PRO A 40 -15.86 1.69 6.81
C PRO A 40 -15.22 1.07 5.56
N GLY A 41 -15.94 0.18 4.88
CA GLY A 41 -15.54 -0.31 3.55
C GLY A 41 -15.69 0.78 2.48
N GLY A 42 -14.99 0.61 1.35
CA GLY A 42 -15.00 1.57 0.25
C GLY A 42 -14.10 2.77 0.49
N VAL A 43 -13.02 2.61 1.25
CA VAL A 43 -12.06 3.69 1.54
C VAL A 43 -10.64 3.32 1.14
N TYR A 44 -9.84 4.33 0.82
CA TYR A 44 -8.41 4.22 0.70
C TYR A 44 -7.70 5.34 1.48
N GLY A 45 -6.44 5.10 1.80
CA GLY A 45 -5.57 6.11 2.38
C GLY A 45 -4.13 5.63 2.41
N TYR A 46 -3.26 6.45 3.00
CA TYR A 46 -1.83 6.22 3.01
C TYR A 46 -1.33 5.87 4.39
N THR A 47 -0.32 5.01 4.47
CA THR A 47 0.31 4.61 5.73
C THR A 47 1.81 4.45 5.61
N TYR A 48 2.48 4.58 6.76
CA TYR A 48 3.88 4.21 6.93
C TYR A 48 4.07 2.78 7.44
N SER A 49 3.01 2.06 7.73
CA SER A 49 3.07 0.72 8.34
C SER A 49 2.26 -0.30 7.54
N PRO A 50 2.58 -0.53 6.25
CA PRO A 50 1.77 -1.34 5.32
C PRO A 50 1.65 -2.82 5.69
N GLY A 51 2.42 -3.32 6.66
CA GLY A 51 2.33 -4.71 7.13
C GLY A 51 1.43 -4.93 8.33
N LEU A 52 0.92 -3.84 8.93
CA LEU A 52 0.15 -3.94 10.16
C LEU A 52 -1.36 -4.02 9.84
N PRO A 53 -2.09 -5.03 10.34
CA PRO A 53 -3.56 -5.11 10.20
C PRO A 53 -4.31 -3.92 10.84
N ASN A 54 -3.65 -3.18 11.73
CA ASN A 54 -4.15 -1.96 12.37
C ASN A 54 -3.41 -0.71 11.86
N ALA A 55 -2.85 -0.74 10.66
CA ALA A 55 -2.19 0.40 10.07
C ALA A 55 -3.12 1.63 10.07
N PRO A 56 -2.68 2.78 10.62
CA PRO A 56 -3.43 4.02 10.54
C PRO A 56 -3.40 4.55 9.10
N LEU A 57 -4.53 5.04 8.60
CA LEU A 57 -4.63 5.64 7.27
C LEU A 57 -4.73 7.17 7.35
N PHE A 58 -4.09 7.85 6.40
CA PHE A 58 -4.11 9.31 6.25
C PHE A 58 -4.55 9.68 4.83
N ALA A 59 -5.23 10.81 4.64
CA ALA A 59 -5.73 11.23 3.33
C ALA A 59 -4.63 11.77 2.42
N THR A 60 -3.57 12.34 3.00
CA THR A 60 -2.47 12.92 2.24
C THR A 60 -1.34 11.93 2.01
N ARG A 61 -0.98 11.72 0.73
CA ARG A 61 0.22 10.96 0.39
C ARG A 61 1.48 11.72 0.76
N ARG A 62 2.26 11.13 1.66
CA ARG A 62 3.58 11.64 2.05
C ARG A 62 4.68 10.75 1.49
N TYR A 63 5.90 11.28 1.47
CA TYR A 63 7.08 10.54 1.03
C TYR A 63 7.16 9.16 1.72
N ARG A 64 7.34 8.09 0.94
CA ARG A 64 7.40 6.68 1.36
C ARG A 64 6.13 6.10 1.99
N ALA A 65 4.99 6.79 1.92
CA ALA A 65 3.72 6.23 2.38
C ALA A 65 3.15 5.28 1.31
N TYR A 66 2.74 4.10 1.75
CA TYR A 66 2.04 3.10 0.94
C TYR A 66 0.55 3.38 0.92
N GLU A 67 -0.11 3.04 -0.18
CA GLU A 67 -1.56 3.15 -0.29
C GLU A 67 -2.24 1.83 0.09
N ILE A 68 -3.34 1.92 0.83
CA ILE A 68 -4.15 0.77 1.25
C ILE A 68 -5.58 1.01 0.82
N HIS A 69 -6.20 0.00 0.21
CA HIS A 69 -7.61 -0.01 -0.15
C HIS A 69 -8.35 -0.96 0.78
N LYS A 70 -9.43 -0.51 1.42
CA LYS A 70 -10.43 -1.36 2.07
C LYS A 70 -11.69 -1.35 1.23
N LEU A 71 -11.99 -2.48 0.59
CA LEU A 71 -13.16 -2.61 -0.28
C LEU A 71 -14.46 -2.60 0.54
N ALA A 72 -15.59 -2.38 -0.14
CA ALA A 72 -16.92 -2.43 0.48
C ALA A 72 -17.21 -3.76 1.19
N GLY A 73 -16.70 -4.88 0.66
CA GLY A 73 -16.79 -6.21 1.25
C GLY A 73 -15.87 -6.45 2.46
N GLY A 74 -15.06 -5.46 2.85
CA GLY A 74 -14.12 -5.55 3.98
C GLY A 74 -12.73 -6.09 3.63
N GLU A 75 -12.55 -6.63 2.42
CA GLU A 75 -11.24 -7.06 1.95
C GLU A 75 -10.27 -5.88 1.87
N THR A 76 -9.03 -6.09 2.32
CA THR A 76 -8.00 -5.05 2.38
C THR A 76 -6.85 -5.40 1.45
N PHE A 77 -6.42 -4.43 0.64
CA PHE A 77 -5.32 -4.56 -0.31
C PHE A 77 -4.25 -3.53 -0.02
N LEU A 78 -2.99 -3.96 -0.09
CA LEU A 78 -1.85 -3.08 -0.24
C LEU A 78 -1.68 -2.73 -1.72
N VAL A 79 -1.58 -1.44 -2.02
CA VAL A 79 -1.25 -0.93 -3.35
C VAL A 79 0.19 -0.48 -3.34
N ALA A 80 1.00 -1.04 -4.24
CA ALA A 80 2.43 -0.80 -4.29
C ALA A 80 2.99 -0.97 -5.70
N PHE A 81 4.28 -0.68 -5.86
CA PHE A 81 5.02 -0.86 -7.11
C PHE A 81 6.00 -2.01 -7.00
N ALA A 82 6.01 -2.88 -8.00
CA ALA A 82 6.86 -4.05 -8.07
C ALA A 82 7.61 -4.08 -9.42
N ASP A 83 8.70 -4.84 -9.47
CA ASP A 83 9.34 -5.18 -10.75
C ASP A 83 8.49 -6.22 -11.52
N PRO A 84 8.73 -6.43 -12.83
CA PRO A 84 7.94 -7.35 -13.64
C PRO A 84 8.00 -8.83 -13.21
N GLU A 85 9.02 -9.25 -12.48
CA GLU A 85 9.11 -10.63 -11.96
C GLU A 85 8.24 -10.76 -10.70
N SER A 86 8.38 -9.83 -9.76
CA SER A 86 7.57 -9.72 -8.55
C SER A 86 6.07 -9.58 -8.87
N GLU A 87 5.70 -8.77 -9.86
CA GLU A 87 4.31 -8.66 -10.37
C GLU A 87 3.77 -10.02 -10.82
N ARG A 88 4.56 -10.77 -11.60
CA ARG A 88 4.18 -12.10 -12.09
C ARG A 88 3.99 -13.08 -10.94
N GLN A 89 4.86 -13.04 -9.93
CA GLN A 89 4.76 -13.88 -8.73
C GLN A 89 3.53 -13.54 -7.86
N ILE A 90 3.19 -12.26 -7.74
CA ILE A 90 1.96 -11.83 -7.04
C ILE A 90 0.73 -12.36 -7.78
N THR A 91 0.70 -12.16 -9.10
CA THR A 91 -0.44 -12.51 -9.96
C THR A 91 -0.63 -14.01 -10.13
N SER A 92 0.44 -14.81 -10.14
CA SER A 92 0.35 -16.28 -10.29
C SER A 92 -0.37 -16.96 -9.12
N GLY A 93 -0.54 -16.27 -7.99
CA GLY A 93 -1.24 -16.80 -6.82
C GLY A 93 -0.41 -17.80 -6.02
N GLY A 94 0.85 -18.03 -6.36
CA GLY A 94 1.74 -18.95 -5.63
C GLY A 94 2.27 -18.37 -4.31
N GLU A 95 3.03 -19.20 -3.59
CA GLU A 95 3.90 -18.72 -2.51
C GLU A 95 5.08 -17.96 -3.10
N ALA A 96 5.34 -16.75 -2.59
CA ALA A 96 6.40 -15.89 -3.10
C ALA A 96 6.88 -14.92 -2.02
N SER A 97 8.16 -14.53 -2.08
CA SER A 97 8.71 -13.45 -1.28
C SER A 97 9.15 -12.32 -2.21
N VAL A 98 8.38 -11.24 -2.23
CA VAL A 98 8.53 -10.13 -3.17
C VAL A 98 8.82 -8.83 -2.45
N ARG A 99 9.58 -7.94 -3.10
CA ARG A 99 9.83 -6.59 -2.60
C ARG A 99 8.95 -5.60 -3.35
N VAL A 100 8.21 -4.79 -2.60
CA VAL A 100 7.33 -3.76 -3.15
C VAL A 100 7.64 -2.39 -2.60
N HIS A 101 7.35 -1.36 -3.39
CA HIS A 101 7.73 0.03 -3.14
C HIS A 101 6.50 0.94 -3.08
N PRO A 102 6.52 2.04 -2.31
CA PRO A 102 5.38 2.95 -2.19
C PRO A 102 5.23 3.87 -3.41
N ALA A 103 6.24 3.93 -4.27
CA ALA A 103 6.29 4.72 -5.50
C ALA A 103 7.21 4.00 -6.50
N PRO A 104 7.16 4.34 -7.81
CA PRO A 104 8.08 3.79 -8.79
C PRO A 104 9.55 3.99 -8.39
N ALA A 105 10.33 2.92 -8.38
CA ALA A 105 11.75 2.96 -7.97
C ALA A 105 12.59 1.93 -8.73
N GLY A 106 13.56 2.40 -9.52
CA GLY A 106 14.40 1.52 -10.34
C GLY A 106 13.56 0.63 -11.26
N PRO A 107 13.67 -0.71 -11.19
CA PRO A 107 12.87 -1.62 -12.00
C PRO A 107 11.42 -1.76 -11.51
N ALA A 108 11.10 -1.30 -10.30
CA ALA A 108 9.77 -1.42 -9.71
C ALA A 108 8.82 -0.34 -10.25
N THR A 109 8.24 -0.58 -11.43
CA THR A 109 7.35 0.36 -12.13
C THR A 109 5.93 -0.17 -12.31
N ARG A 110 5.67 -1.45 -11.97
CA ARG A 110 4.37 -2.10 -12.15
C ARG A 110 3.51 -1.88 -10.92
N LEU A 111 2.34 -1.27 -11.09
CA LEU A 111 1.35 -1.12 -10.03
C LEU A 111 0.73 -2.49 -9.72
N VAL A 112 0.81 -2.92 -8.46
CA VAL A 112 0.30 -4.22 -7.99
C VAL A 112 -0.64 -4.05 -6.81
N THR A 113 -1.57 -4.98 -6.69
CA THR A 113 -2.45 -5.13 -5.53
C THR A 113 -2.11 -6.42 -4.79
N VAL A 114 -1.80 -6.30 -3.50
CA VAL A 114 -1.48 -7.45 -2.64
C VAL A 114 -2.60 -7.59 -1.61
N PRO A 115 -3.39 -8.69 -1.65
CA PRO A 115 -4.40 -8.94 -0.63
C PRO A 115 -3.73 -9.12 0.74
N TYR A 116 -4.21 -8.43 1.77
CA TYR A 116 -3.71 -8.61 3.14
C TYR A 116 -3.89 -10.04 3.61
N SER A 117 -4.97 -10.68 3.17
CA SER A 117 -5.24 -12.09 3.41
C SER A 117 -4.12 -12.99 2.89
N ARG A 118 -3.27 -12.56 1.94
CA ARG A 118 -2.14 -13.37 1.47
C ARG A 118 -0.83 -13.09 2.20
N ILE A 119 -0.71 -12.01 2.96
CA ILE A 119 0.55 -11.65 3.62
C ILE A 119 0.74 -12.54 4.87
N SER A 120 1.68 -13.47 4.81
CA SER A 120 2.02 -14.36 5.93
C SER A 120 3.14 -13.81 6.80
N GLN A 121 4.11 -13.13 6.18
CA GLN A 121 5.22 -12.46 6.84
C GLN A 121 5.52 -11.16 6.11
N HIS A 122 6.07 -10.19 6.83
CA HIS A 122 6.52 -8.96 6.23
C HIS A 122 7.76 -8.42 6.91
N ARG A 123 8.55 -7.67 6.16
CA ARG A 123 9.69 -6.92 6.67
C ARG A 123 9.75 -5.55 6.02
N GLN A 124 9.68 -4.52 6.84
CA GLN A 124 9.83 -3.15 6.39
C GLN A 124 11.26 -2.67 6.65
N TYR A 125 11.90 -2.20 5.60
CA TYR A 125 13.24 -1.63 5.69
C TYR A 125 13.13 -0.10 5.66
N ALA A 126 13.60 0.56 6.72
CA ALA A 126 13.55 2.02 6.86
C ALA A 126 14.90 2.69 6.61
N ALA A 127 15.97 1.92 6.36
CA ALA A 127 17.31 2.46 6.16
C ALA A 127 17.45 3.16 4.79
N PRO A 128 18.23 4.26 4.68
CA PRO A 128 18.34 5.08 3.47
C PRO A 128 18.65 4.37 2.15
N ASN A 129 19.25 3.17 2.21
CA ASN A 129 19.64 2.36 1.04
C ASN A 129 18.94 1.00 0.97
N GLN A 130 17.95 0.76 1.84
CA GLN A 130 17.18 -0.48 1.86
C GLN A 130 15.68 -0.25 1.67
N ASP A 131 15.28 0.88 1.11
CA ASP A 131 13.87 1.23 0.94
C ASP A 131 13.03 0.12 0.30
N GLY A 132 11.92 -0.22 0.94
CA GLY A 132 10.99 -1.19 0.42
C GLY A 132 10.35 -2.01 1.53
N PHE A 133 9.34 -2.74 1.11
CA PHE A 133 8.54 -3.59 1.96
C PHE A 133 8.57 -4.97 1.35
N THR A 134 9.22 -5.91 2.03
CA THR A 134 9.22 -7.31 1.61
C THR A 134 7.99 -7.98 2.21
N VAL A 135 7.20 -8.62 1.34
CA VAL A 135 6.04 -9.42 1.74
C VAL A 135 6.26 -10.86 1.32
N THR A 136 6.06 -11.78 2.25
CA THR A 136 5.90 -13.20 1.96
C THR A 136 4.42 -13.47 1.78
N LEU A 137 4.07 -14.00 0.63
CA LEU A 137 2.71 -14.30 0.22
C LEU A 137 2.44 -15.78 0.36
N ARG A 138 1.32 -16.14 0.97
CA ARG A 138 0.77 -17.51 0.89
C ARG A 138 -0.01 -17.69 -0.43
N PRO A 139 -0.24 -18.94 -0.85
CA PRO A 139 -1.08 -19.23 -2.00
C PRO A 139 -2.47 -18.59 -1.88
N ALA A 140 -3.02 -18.17 -3.03
CA ALA A 140 -4.35 -17.57 -3.14
C ALA A 140 -5.47 -18.57 -2.84
#